data_AF-A0A4R0JSE4-F1
#
_entry.id   AF-A0A4R0JSE4-F1
#
_cell.length_a   1.000
_cell.length_b   1.000
_cell.length_c   1.000
_cell.angle_alpha   90.00
_cell.angle_beta   90.00
_cell.angle_gamma   90.00
#
_symmetry.space_group_name_H-M   'P 1'
#
loop_
_entity.id
_entity.type
_entity.pdbx_description
1 polymer ?
#
loop_
_entity_poly.entity_id
_entity_poly.type
_entity_poly.pdbx_seq_one_letter_code
_entity_poly.pdbx_strand_id
1 'polypeptide(L)'
;MTYSADTVAALRELKETRIEAARACDDSDPSAAQYAALGSGEQPRCLAHAPHSVDGRRVSLVTQVANSFVDAFTRLFAVVTVDVEDSDETGDVDCQGEVFEVPDMTCQHCIRTITKAVGEFGVAPPQFDLETKRVVASFGSAEVRARSFAAIRARGYTVVPVPR
;
A
#
# COMPACT_ATOMS: atom_id res chain seq x y z
N MET A 1 21.24 18.76 14.27
CA MET A 1 20.21 19.70 13.78
C MET A 1 19.21 19.87 14.91
N THR A 2 19.18 21.02 15.57
CA THR A 2 18.32 21.29 16.72
C THR A 2 17.23 22.26 16.27
N TYR A 3 15.97 21.87 16.45
CA TYR A 3 14.81 22.69 16.12
C TYR A 3 14.65 23.81 17.16
N SER A 4 14.16 24.98 16.74
CA SER A 4 13.87 26.09 17.66
C SER A 4 12.66 25.77 18.54
N ALA A 5 12.56 26.41 19.71
CA ALA A 5 11.43 26.20 20.62
C ALA A 5 10.08 26.45 19.94
N ASP A 6 10.01 27.47 19.09
CA ASP A 6 8.80 27.83 18.33
C ASP A 6 8.40 26.74 17.33
N THR A 7 9.38 26.16 16.62
CA THR A 7 9.09 25.05 15.70
C THR A 7 8.60 23.80 16.44
N VAL A 8 9.14 23.52 17.63
CA VAL A 8 8.67 22.40 18.46
C VAL A 8 7.25 22.66 18.98
N ALA A 9 6.94 23.90 19.37
CA ALA A 9 5.59 24.29 19.81
C ALA A 9 4.57 24.15 18.66
N ALA A 10 4.89 24.67 17.48
CA ALA A 10 4.03 24.57 16.30
C ALA A 10 3.78 23.11 15.89
N LEU A 11 4.81 22.25 15.95
CA LEU A 11 4.65 20.81 15.67
C LEU A 11 3.78 20.09 16.71
N ARG A 12 3.81 20.51 17.98
CA ARG A 12 2.94 19.97 19.03
C ARG A 12 1.49 20.38 18.81
N GLU A 13 1.24 21.64 18.47
CA GLU A 13 -0.10 22.14 18.16
C GLU A 13 -0.69 21.39 16.96
N LEU A 14 0.07 21.25 15.87
CA LEU A 14 -0.33 20.48 14.69
C LEU A 14 -0.68 19.02 15.02
N LYS A 15 0.10 18.39 15.91
CA LYS A 15 -0.16 17.03 16.41
C LYS A 15 -1.48 16.97 17.16
N GLU A 16 -1.74 17.92 18.07
CA GLU A 16 -2.95 17.94 18.90
C GLU A 16 -4.21 18.13 18.04
N THR A 17 -4.19 19.07 17.11
CA THR A 17 -5.30 19.30 16.16
C THR A 17 -5.64 18.04 15.36
N ARG A 18 -4.61 17.27 14.96
CA ARG A 18 -4.81 16.04 14.20
C ARG A 18 -5.40 14.91 15.05
N ILE A 19 -5.01 14.81 16.32
CA ILE A 19 -5.57 13.84 17.27
C ILE A 19 -7.05 14.17 17.54
N GLU A 20 -7.37 15.45 17.70
CA GLU A 20 -8.75 15.90 17.93
C GLU A 20 -9.64 15.65 16.71
N ALA A 21 -9.14 15.91 15.50
CA ALA A 21 -9.83 15.57 14.26
C ALA A 21 -10.07 14.04 14.13
N ALA A 22 -9.09 13.22 14.47
CA ALA A 22 -9.22 11.76 14.42
C ALA A 22 -10.26 11.23 15.43
N ARG A 23 -10.43 11.89 16.58
CA ARG A 23 -11.46 11.56 17.58
C ARG A 23 -12.87 11.99 17.16
N ALA A 24 -12.97 13.02 16.32
CA ALA A 24 -14.25 13.60 15.89
C ALA A 24 -14.84 12.89 14.65
N CYS A 25 -14.03 12.17 13.87
CA CYS A 25 -14.50 11.44 12.69
C CYS A 25 -14.94 10.01 13.04
N ASP A 26 -16.18 9.70 12.69
CA ASP A 26 -16.83 8.40 12.85
C ASP A 26 -16.22 7.35 11.89
N ASP A 27 -15.71 6.26 12.48
CA ASP A 27 -15.51 4.89 11.99
C ASP A 27 -15.01 4.60 10.55
N SER A 28 -14.11 5.39 9.97
CA SER A 28 -13.54 5.07 8.65
C SER A 28 -12.02 5.12 8.52
N ASP A 29 -11.29 5.41 9.61
CA ASP A 29 -9.83 5.31 9.64
C ASP A 29 -9.40 4.10 10.49
N PRO A 30 -8.94 2.98 9.88
CA PRO A 30 -8.49 1.80 10.63
C PRO A 30 -7.28 2.08 11.52
N SER A 31 -6.58 3.21 11.33
CA SER A 31 -5.51 3.64 12.24
C SER A 31 -6.03 4.22 13.57
N ALA A 32 -7.31 4.62 13.64
CA ALA A 32 -7.93 5.17 14.85
C ALA A 32 -8.18 4.09 15.92
N ALA A 33 -8.44 2.84 15.50
CA ALA A 33 -8.64 1.71 16.42
C ALA A 33 -7.43 1.47 17.34
N GLN A 34 -6.21 1.76 16.87
CA GLN A 34 -4.98 1.63 17.64
C GLN A 34 -4.91 2.61 18.83
N TYR A 35 -5.67 3.70 18.80
CA TYR A 35 -5.68 4.74 19.83
C TYR A 35 -6.94 4.76 20.69
N ALA A 36 -7.94 3.93 20.36
CA ALA A 36 -9.20 3.83 21.09
C ALA A 36 -9.02 3.35 22.55
N ALA A 37 -7.93 2.64 22.84
CA ALA A 37 -7.62 2.11 24.17
C ALA A 37 -6.84 3.09 25.07
N LEU A 38 -6.48 4.28 24.60
CA LEU A 38 -5.73 5.26 25.39
C LEU A 38 -6.65 5.96 26.41
N GLY A 39 -6.19 6.09 27.65
CA GLY A 39 -6.89 6.84 28.69
C GLY A 39 -6.99 8.34 28.38
N SER A 40 -7.89 9.04 29.09
CA SER A 40 -7.99 10.50 28.99
C SER A 40 -6.66 11.17 29.36
N GLY A 41 -6.12 12.00 28.46
CA GLY A 41 -4.81 12.65 28.60
C GLY A 41 -3.61 11.75 28.25
N GLU A 42 -3.82 10.49 27.89
CA GLU A 42 -2.75 9.57 27.49
C GLU A 42 -2.37 9.81 26.02
N GLN A 43 -1.08 9.98 25.75
CA GLN A 43 -0.57 10.16 24.40
C GLN A 43 0.00 8.84 23.86
N PRO A 44 -0.17 8.56 22.55
CA PRO A 44 0.46 7.42 21.94
C PRO A 44 1.99 7.52 22.04
N ARG A 45 2.60 6.48 22.61
CA ARG A 45 4.05 6.36 22.67
C ARG A 45 4.55 5.78 21.37
N CYS A 46 5.48 6.47 20.70
CA CYS A 46 6.21 5.89 19.59
C CYS A 46 7.04 4.72 20.13
N LEU A 47 6.67 3.48 19.80
CA LEU A 47 7.39 2.28 20.23
C LEU A 47 8.85 2.28 19.78
N ALA A 48 9.15 2.90 18.63
CA ALA A 48 10.52 3.07 18.14
C ALA A 48 11.35 4.06 18.99
N HIS A 49 10.69 4.93 19.77
CA HIS A 49 11.35 5.89 20.67
C HIS A 49 11.05 5.61 22.15
N ALA A 50 10.34 4.52 22.44
CA ALA A 50 10.03 4.11 23.80
C ALA A 50 11.33 3.61 24.46
N PRO A 51 11.77 4.22 25.58
CA PRO A 51 12.94 3.75 26.28
C PRO A 51 12.58 2.45 27.00
N HIS A 52 12.96 1.31 26.42
CA HIS A 52 12.92 0.04 27.12
C HIS A 52 14.20 -0.12 27.92
N SER A 53 14.10 -0.64 29.15
CA SER A 53 15.27 -1.05 29.93
C SER A 53 15.23 -2.54 30.18
N VAL A 54 16.30 -3.22 29.79
CA VAL A 54 16.54 -4.64 30.09
C VAL A 54 17.87 -4.70 30.83
N ASP A 55 17.89 -5.29 32.03
CA ASP A 55 19.08 -5.37 32.90
C ASP A 55 19.78 -4.02 33.13
N GLY A 56 19.00 -2.95 33.28
CA GLY A 56 19.51 -1.58 33.49
C GLY A 56 20.09 -0.90 32.25
N ARG A 57 20.08 -1.55 31.08
CA ARG A 57 20.55 -0.97 29.81
C ARG A 57 19.37 -0.48 28.99
N ARG A 58 19.49 0.71 28.41
CA ARG A 58 18.49 1.24 27.48
C ARG A 58 18.59 0.46 26.16
N VAL A 59 17.47 -0.10 25.71
CA VAL A 59 17.40 -0.88 24.48
C VAL A 59 16.24 -0.41 23.60
N SER A 60 16.41 -0.52 22.28
CA SER A 60 15.33 -0.38 21.30
C SER A 60 14.85 -1.79 20.94
N LEU A 61 13.66 -2.18 21.42
CA LEU A 61 13.09 -3.50 21.10
C LEU A 61 12.77 -3.61 19.61
N VAL A 62 12.26 -2.54 19.00
CA VAL A 62 11.95 -2.49 17.56
C VAL A 62 13.20 -2.76 16.72
N THR A 63 14.32 -2.12 17.05
CA THR A 63 15.58 -2.33 16.34
C THR A 63 16.07 -3.77 16.46
N GLN A 64 15.96 -4.35 17.66
CA GLN A 64 16.38 -5.75 17.89
C GLN A 64 15.52 -6.73 17.11
N VAL A 65 14.20 -6.59 17.16
CA VAL A 65 13.27 -7.47 16.43
C VAL A 65 13.49 -7.35 14.92
N ALA A 66 13.63 -6.12 14.40
CA ALA A 66 13.91 -5.89 12.99
C ALA A 66 15.21 -6.59 12.55
N ASN A 67 16.28 -6.47 13.34
CA ASN A 67 17.55 -7.12 13.04
C ASN A 67 17.43 -8.66 13.08
N SER A 68 16.76 -9.21 14.09
CA SER A 68 16.53 -10.66 14.20
C SER A 68 15.70 -11.19 13.03
N PHE A 69 14.71 -10.43 12.57
CA PHE A 69 13.89 -10.80 11.42
C PHE A 69 14.73 -10.84 10.13
N VAL A 70 15.56 -9.80 9.90
CA VAL A 70 16.45 -9.75 8.73
C VAL A 70 17.47 -10.89 8.76
N ASP A 71 18.07 -11.19 9.91
CA ASP A 71 19.00 -12.31 10.06
C ASP A 71 18.31 -13.65 9.78
N ALA A 72 17.12 -13.88 10.35
CA ALA A 72 16.34 -15.09 10.09
C ALA A 72 15.99 -15.23 8.60
N PHE A 73 15.55 -14.15 7.96
CA PHE A 73 15.25 -14.14 6.53
C PHE A 73 16.50 -14.46 5.69
N THR A 74 17.65 -13.86 6.02
CA THR A 74 18.91 -14.09 5.30
C THR A 74 19.36 -15.55 5.42
N ARG A 75 19.20 -16.16 6.60
CA ARG A 75 19.48 -17.59 6.81
C ARG A 75 18.52 -18.49 6.02
N LEU A 76 17.24 -18.14 5.98
CA LEU A 76 16.24 -18.88 5.22
C LEU A 76 16.47 -18.75 3.71
N PHE A 77 16.95 -17.61 3.22
CA PHE A 77 17.26 -17.41 1.82
C PHE A 77 18.27 -18.44 1.28
N ALA A 78 19.17 -18.95 2.13
CA ALA A 78 20.12 -19.99 1.72
C ALA A 78 19.49 -21.39 1.51
N VAL A 79 18.26 -21.61 1.98
CA VAL A 79 17.59 -22.93 1.97
C VAL A 79 16.19 -22.91 1.34
N VAL A 80 15.70 -21.72 0.97
CA VAL A 80 14.41 -21.54 0.32
C VAL A 80 14.63 -21.30 -1.17
N THR A 81 14.23 -22.27 -1.99
CA THR A 81 13.97 -22.06 -3.41
C THR A 81 12.55 -21.53 -3.54
N VAL A 82 12.40 -20.35 -4.15
CA VAL A 82 11.09 -19.87 -4.58
C VAL A 82 10.88 -20.41 -5.99
N ASP A 83 10.05 -21.44 -6.10
CA ASP A 83 9.49 -21.81 -7.39
C ASP A 83 8.54 -20.68 -7.79
N VAL A 84 9.04 -19.77 -8.60
CA VAL A 84 8.17 -18.93 -9.40
C VAL A 84 7.61 -19.88 -10.43
N GLU A 85 6.40 -20.38 -10.20
CA GLU A 85 5.57 -20.80 -11.30
C GLU A 85 5.39 -19.52 -12.13
N ASP A 86 6.28 -19.31 -13.10
CA ASP A 86 5.96 -18.53 -14.27
C ASP A 86 4.74 -19.23 -14.83
N SER A 87 3.57 -18.75 -14.44
CA SER A 87 2.39 -18.89 -15.25
C SER A 87 2.65 -18.08 -16.51
N ASP A 88 3.56 -18.59 -17.34
CA ASP A 88 3.61 -18.45 -18.78
C ASP A 88 2.35 -19.14 -19.34
N GLU A 89 1.19 -18.72 -18.86
CA GLU A 89 0.02 -18.67 -19.69
C GLU A 89 0.13 -17.36 -20.47
N THR A 90 1.19 -17.24 -21.28
CA THR A 90 1.10 -16.53 -22.55
C THR A 90 0.18 -17.36 -23.44
N GLY A 91 -1.10 -17.39 -23.05
CA GLY A 91 -2.18 -17.67 -23.95
C GLY A 91 -2.14 -16.56 -24.98
N ASP A 92 -1.49 -16.87 -26.10
CA ASP A 92 -1.73 -16.24 -27.39
C ASP A 92 -3.20 -16.52 -27.75
N VAL A 93 -4.09 -15.83 -27.05
CA VAL A 93 -5.44 -15.60 -27.49
C VAL A 93 -5.32 -14.26 -28.17
N ASP A 94 -5.38 -14.28 -29.50
CA ASP A 94 -5.59 -13.10 -30.32
C ASP A 94 -6.90 -12.43 -29.87
N CYS A 95 -6.80 -11.59 -28.86
CA CYS A 95 -7.89 -10.81 -28.31
C CYS A 95 -7.51 -9.35 -28.55
N GLN A 96 -8.33 -8.70 -29.38
CA GLN A 96 -8.23 -7.30 -29.79
C GLN A 96 -8.47 -6.33 -28.62
N GLY A 97 -7.77 -6.54 -27.50
CA GLY A 97 -7.81 -5.70 -26.32
C GLY A 97 -7.10 -4.37 -26.56
N GLU A 98 -7.47 -3.35 -25.79
CA GLU A 98 -6.75 -2.10 -25.73
C GLU A 98 -5.64 -2.22 -24.68
N VAL A 99 -4.43 -1.79 -25.05
CA VAL A 99 -3.26 -1.78 -24.18
C VAL A 99 -3.18 -0.43 -23.47
N PHE A 100 -2.99 -0.46 -22.16
CA PHE A 100 -2.69 0.72 -21.35
C PHE A 100 -1.73 0.36 -20.22
N GLU A 101 -1.10 1.37 -19.63
CA GLU A 101 -0.11 1.19 -18.58
C GLU A 101 -0.64 1.65 -17.21
N VAL A 102 -0.23 0.94 -16.17
CA VAL A 102 -0.45 1.29 -14.76
C VAL A 102 0.89 1.27 -14.03
N PRO A 103 1.66 2.39 -14.06
CA PRO A 103 3.02 2.44 -13.51
C PRO A 103 3.12 2.06 -12.02
N ASP A 104 2.06 2.34 -11.27
CA ASP A 104 2.03 2.16 -9.81
C ASP A 104 1.70 0.72 -9.37
N MET A 105 1.43 -0.21 -10.30
CA MET A 105 1.16 -1.60 -9.94
C MET A 105 2.44 -2.40 -9.72
N THR A 106 2.52 -3.12 -8.61
CA THR A 106 3.76 -3.83 -8.22
C THR A 106 3.54 -5.26 -7.73
N CYS A 107 2.31 -5.67 -7.44
CA CYS A 107 2.04 -6.99 -6.88
C CYS A 107 0.65 -7.52 -7.20
N GLN A 108 0.39 -8.77 -6.80
CA GLN A 108 -0.88 -9.45 -6.95
C GLN A 108 -2.07 -8.74 -6.28
N HIS A 109 -1.83 -7.92 -5.25
CA HIS A 109 -2.90 -7.09 -4.68
C HIS A 109 -3.38 -6.01 -5.67
N CYS A 110 -2.46 -5.39 -6.42
CA CYS A 110 -2.81 -4.42 -7.46
C CYS A 110 -3.64 -5.07 -8.57
N ILE A 111 -3.22 -6.24 -9.05
CA ILE A 111 -3.94 -7.03 -10.07
C ILE A 111 -5.39 -7.28 -9.62
N ARG A 112 -5.58 -7.81 -8.41
CA ARG A 112 -6.91 -8.10 -7.86
C ARG A 112 -7.76 -6.84 -7.73
N THR A 113 -7.18 -5.74 -7.28
CA THR A 113 -7.89 -4.47 -7.11
C THR A 113 -8.33 -3.87 -8.44
N ILE A 114 -7.45 -3.87 -9.45
CA ILE A 114 -7.75 -3.37 -10.79
C ILE A 114 -8.77 -4.27 -11.49
N THR A 115 -8.63 -5.60 -11.37
CA THR A 115 -9.59 -6.57 -11.92
C THR A 115 -11.00 -6.33 -11.38
N LYS A 116 -11.13 -6.14 -10.05
CA LYS A 116 -12.42 -5.79 -9.44
C LYS A 116 -12.97 -4.46 -9.96
N ALA A 117 -12.09 -3.47 -10.12
CA ALA A 117 -12.50 -2.14 -10.57
C ALA A 117 -13.11 -2.14 -11.97
N VAL A 118 -12.50 -2.87 -12.91
CA VAL A 118 -13.03 -2.96 -14.28
C VAL A 118 -14.21 -3.93 -14.39
N GLY A 119 -14.23 -4.98 -13.56
CA GLY A 119 -15.31 -5.96 -13.49
C GLY A 119 -16.67 -5.36 -13.09
N GLU A 120 -16.68 -4.27 -12.32
CA GLU A 120 -17.89 -3.49 -11.99
C GLU A 120 -18.63 -2.97 -13.23
N PHE A 121 -17.96 -2.88 -14.38
CA PHE A 121 -18.52 -2.43 -15.66
C PHE A 121 -18.69 -3.58 -16.67
N GLY A 122 -18.59 -4.83 -16.23
CA GLY A 122 -18.72 -6.01 -17.10
C GLY A 122 -17.51 -6.27 -18.01
N VAL A 123 -16.35 -5.67 -17.70
CA VAL A 123 -15.10 -5.95 -18.40
C VAL A 123 -14.56 -7.30 -17.94
N ALA A 124 -14.19 -8.15 -18.90
CA ALA A 124 -13.55 -9.43 -18.59
C ALA A 124 -12.22 -9.20 -17.83
N PRO A 125 -11.76 -10.16 -17.02
CA PRO A 125 -10.49 -10.04 -16.30
C PRO A 125 -9.35 -9.64 -17.26
N PRO A 126 -8.66 -8.51 -17.03
CA PRO A 126 -7.55 -8.09 -17.89
C PRO A 126 -6.34 -9.03 -17.75
N GLN A 127 -5.48 -9.03 -18.76
CA GLN A 127 -4.14 -9.58 -18.66
C GLN A 127 -3.18 -8.51 -18.13
N PHE A 128 -2.24 -8.92 -17.28
CA PHE A 128 -1.32 -8.01 -16.59
C PHE A 128 0.11 -8.47 -16.79
N ASP A 129 0.99 -7.51 -17.06
CA ASP A 129 2.43 -7.67 -16.99
C ASP A 129 2.97 -6.70 -15.92
N LEU A 130 3.46 -7.27 -14.82
CA LEU A 130 4.00 -6.51 -13.70
C LEU A 130 5.41 -5.98 -13.95
N GLU A 131 6.17 -6.58 -14.88
CA GLU A 131 7.51 -6.13 -15.24
C GLU A 131 7.41 -4.89 -16.12
N THR A 132 6.64 -4.96 -17.20
CA THR A 132 6.46 -3.86 -18.15
C THR A 132 5.37 -2.86 -17.76
N LYS A 133 4.62 -3.13 -16.68
CA LYS A 133 3.50 -2.31 -16.19
C LYS A 133 2.34 -2.20 -17.17
N ARG A 134 2.17 -3.20 -18.05
CA ARG A 134 1.14 -3.21 -19.09
C ARG A 134 -0.09 -3.98 -18.66
N VAL A 135 -1.24 -3.50 -19.13
CA VAL A 135 -2.55 -4.13 -18.99
C VAL A 135 -3.19 -4.24 -20.35
N VAL A 136 -3.71 -5.42 -20.67
CA VAL A 136 -4.51 -5.67 -21.87
C VAL A 136 -5.94 -5.98 -21.44
N ALA A 137 -6.89 -5.14 -21.84
CA ALA A 137 -8.30 -5.31 -21.51
C ALA A 137 -9.21 -5.12 -22.73
N SER A 138 -10.28 -5.90 -22.81
CA SER A 138 -11.30 -5.76 -23.86
C SER A 138 -12.49 -4.97 -23.34
N PHE A 139 -12.70 -3.77 -23.89
CA PHE A 139 -13.80 -2.90 -23.51
C PHE A 139 -14.92 -2.98 -24.55
N GLY A 140 -16.16 -3.21 -24.11
CA GLY A 140 -17.32 -3.28 -25.01
C GLY A 140 -17.70 -1.95 -25.68
N SER A 141 -17.24 -0.80 -25.13
CA SER A 141 -17.42 0.52 -25.73
C SER A 141 -16.42 1.54 -25.18
N ALA A 142 -16.28 2.68 -25.85
CA ALA A 142 -15.44 3.80 -25.38
C ALA A 142 -15.94 4.37 -24.03
N GLU A 143 -17.25 4.30 -23.76
CA GLU A 143 -17.82 4.73 -22.48
C GLU A 143 -17.43 3.77 -21.34
N VAL A 144 -17.55 2.45 -21.57
CA VAL A 144 -17.12 1.43 -20.60
C VAL A 144 -15.63 1.59 -20.31
N ARG A 145 -14.81 1.85 -21.33
CA ARG A 145 -13.38 2.16 -21.15
C ARG A 145 -13.17 3.39 -20.26
N ALA A 146 -13.83 4.51 -20.57
CA ALA A 146 -13.68 5.75 -19.80
C ALA A 146 -14.08 5.56 -18.33
N ARG A 147 -15.18 4.86 -18.07
CA ARG A 147 -15.65 4.53 -16.71
C ARG A 147 -14.69 3.60 -15.98
N SER A 148 -14.16 2.59 -16.66
CA SER A 148 -13.14 1.68 -16.12
C SER A 148 -11.88 2.43 -15.71
N PHE A 149 -11.36 3.32 -16.58
CA PHE A 149 -10.19 4.13 -16.26
C PHE A 149 -10.44 5.09 -15.09
N ALA A 150 -11.63 5.69 -15.00
CA ALA A 150 -12.00 6.50 -13.86
C ALA A 150 -12.04 5.69 -12.55
N ALA A 151 -12.57 4.46 -12.59
CA ALA A 151 -12.63 3.59 -11.42
C ALA A 151 -11.25 3.10 -10.94
N ILE A 152 -10.31 2.86 -11.86
CA ILE A 152 -8.92 2.55 -11.52
C ILE A 152 -8.26 3.76 -10.82
N ARG A 153 -8.44 4.97 -11.36
CA ARG A 153 -7.93 6.21 -10.74
C ARG A 153 -8.55 6.49 -9.38
N ALA A 154 -9.85 6.23 -9.20
CA ALA A 154 -10.53 6.38 -7.91
C ALA A 154 -9.95 5.45 -6.83
N ARG A 155 -9.30 4.35 -7.22
CA ARG A 155 -8.59 3.42 -6.33
C ARG A 155 -7.11 3.79 -6.12
N GLY A 156 -6.68 4.95 -6.61
CA GLY A 156 -5.34 5.49 -6.39
C GLY A 156 -4.28 5.07 -7.41
N TYR A 157 -4.67 4.46 -8.53
CA TYR A 157 -3.73 4.03 -9.57
C TYR A 157 -3.68 5.00 -10.75
N THR A 158 -2.50 5.26 -11.28
CA THR A 158 -2.33 6.00 -12.54
C THR A 158 -2.71 5.14 -13.73
N VAL A 159 -3.41 5.71 -14.72
CA VAL A 159 -3.73 5.03 -15.99
C VAL A 159 -3.22 5.87 -17.15
N VAL A 160 -2.29 5.30 -17.91
CA VAL A 160 -1.68 5.91 -19.10
C VAL A 160 -2.14 5.14 -20.34
N PRO A 161 -3.00 5.74 -21.18
CA PRO A 161 -3.38 5.13 -22.45
C PRO A 161 -2.16 5.02 -23.37
N VAL A 162 -1.94 3.85 -23.97
CA VAL A 162 -0.89 3.70 -25.00
C VAL A 162 -1.54 3.98 -26.36
N PRO A 163 -1.08 4.98 -27.13
CA PRO A 163 -1.58 5.21 -28.48
C PRO A 163 -1.28 3.99 -29.36
N ARG A 164 -2.27 3.56 -30.15
CA ARG A 164 -2.11 2.49 -31.16
C ARG A 164 -1.25 2.96 -32.33
#